data_AF-A0A7G8V7P4-F1
#
_entry.id   AF-A0A7G8V7P4-F1
#
_cell.length_a   1.000
_cell.length_b   1.000
_cell.length_c   1.000
_cell.angle_alpha   90.00
_cell.angle_beta   90.00
_cell.angle_gamma   90.00
#
_symmetry.space_group_name_H-M   'P 1'
#
loop_
_entity.id
_entity.type
_entity.pdbx_description
1 polymer ?
#
loop_
_entity_poly.entity_id
_entity_poly.type
_entity_poly.pdbx_seq_one_letter_code
_entity_poly.pdbx_strand_id
1 'polypeptide(L)'
;MGDKNTAAYNTAIKERLLKIMEIAGLEISGLAEFTKISDSHLYALLNGTRNITGETADKIGTGFKLQGAQILNLNFEITSQIRKAPLLLEFYESYLGNPEYFTETKAERKDAYYIEHKLVPSSLFEKSVYVWEVKEACKEDNKDFTSKEISQKLNYLVQKNKLKSAKRKLKKKDGEDGNREVLVYSRVDIKDIDLIKN
;
A
#
# COMPACT_ATOMS: atom_id res chain seq x y z
N MET A 1 14.78 -14.69 35.11
CA MET A 1 13.51 -13.94 34.97
C MET A 1 13.71 -12.89 33.90
N GLY A 2 13.27 -13.17 32.66
CA GLY A 2 13.34 -12.21 31.57
C GLY A 2 12.35 -11.08 31.83
N ASP A 3 12.87 -9.86 31.81
CA ASP A 3 12.21 -8.63 32.21
C ASP A 3 11.01 -8.30 31.29
N LYS A 4 9.80 -8.69 31.72
CA LYS A 4 8.55 -8.43 30.99
C LYS A 4 8.35 -6.94 30.67
N ASN A 5 8.97 -6.06 31.46
CA ASN A 5 8.90 -4.61 31.29
C ASN A 5 9.71 -4.14 30.06
N THR A 6 10.85 -4.77 29.79
CA THR A 6 11.71 -4.45 28.64
C THR A 6 11.07 -4.89 27.32
N ALA A 7 10.44 -6.07 27.28
CA ALA A 7 9.80 -6.57 26.06
C ALA A 7 8.56 -5.74 25.65
N ALA A 8 7.73 -5.35 26.63
CA ALA A 8 6.58 -4.48 26.39
C ALA A 8 7.02 -3.09 25.93
N TYR A 9 8.04 -2.52 26.56
CA TYR A 9 8.63 -1.24 26.16
C TYR A 9 9.15 -1.29 24.71
N ASN A 10 9.94 -2.32 24.36
CA ASN A 10 10.47 -2.47 23.01
C ASN A 10 9.37 -2.60 21.95
N THR A 11 8.27 -3.30 22.30
CA THR A 11 7.10 -3.41 21.42
C THR A 11 6.45 -2.05 21.20
N ALA A 12 6.24 -1.27 22.27
CA ALA A 12 5.68 0.07 22.18
C ALA A 12 6.57 1.04 21.38
N ILE A 13 7.89 0.91 21.51
CA ILE A 13 8.85 1.68 20.69
C ILE A 13 8.75 1.29 19.22
N LYS A 14 8.69 -0.01 18.90
CA LYS A 14 8.45 -0.48 17.52
C LYS A 14 7.19 0.13 16.93
N GLU A 15 6.08 0.08 17.66
CA GLU A 15 4.81 0.66 17.21
C GLU A 15 4.92 2.17 16.99
N ARG A 16 5.68 2.86 17.86
CA ARG A 16 5.96 4.29 17.69
C ARG A 16 6.78 4.57 16.42
N LEU A 17 7.79 3.76 16.11
CA LEU A 17 8.58 3.89 14.87
C LEU A 17 7.71 3.65 13.63
N LEU A 18 6.84 2.64 13.66
CA LEU A 18 5.87 2.38 12.60
C LEU A 18 4.92 3.57 12.41
N LYS A 19 4.44 4.18 13.50
CA LYS A 19 3.60 5.39 13.45
C LYS A 19 4.33 6.57 12.83
N ILE A 20 5.61 6.76 13.15
CA ILE A 20 6.44 7.81 12.54
C ILE A 20 6.54 7.58 11.03
N MET A 21 6.83 6.35 10.59
CA MET A 21 6.90 6.00 9.18
C MET A 21 5.57 6.24 8.45
N GLU A 22 4.47 5.84 9.06
CA GLU A 22 3.12 6.04 8.51
C GLU A 22 2.81 7.52 8.31
N ILE A 23 3.03 8.34 9.35
CA ILE A 23 2.78 9.79 9.28
C ILE A 23 3.71 10.47 8.27
N ALA A 24 4.97 10.04 8.23
CA ALA A 24 5.98 10.57 7.31
C ALA A 24 5.77 10.09 5.87
N GLY A 25 4.97 9.06 5.63
CA GLY A 25 4.76 8.44 4.33
C GLY A 25 6.00 7.70 3.81
N LEU A 26 6.87 7.19 4.69
CA LEU A 26 8.14 6.55 4.33
C LEU A 26 8.10 5.03 4.47
N GLU A 27 8.63 4.34 3.47
CA GLU A 27 8.98 2.92 3.57
C GLU A 27 10.28 2.75 4.39
N ILE A 28 10.64 1.52 4.75
CA ILE A 28 11.86 1.25 5.54
C ILE A 28 13.10 1.79 4.82
N SER A 29 13.22 1.54 3.52
CA SER A 29 14.28 2.06 2.63
C SER A 29 14.30 3.59 2.58
N GLY A 30 13.13 4.22 2.57
CA GLY A 30 13.03 5.69 2.63
C GLY A 30 13.47 6.23 3.98
N LEU A 31 13.04 5.60 5.07
CA LEU A 31 13.48 5.97 6.42
C LEU A 31 15.00 5.76 6.59
N ALA A 32 15.55 4.69 6.02
CA ALA A 32 16.99 4.41 6.03
C ALA A 32 17.77 5.52 5.34
N GLU A 33 17.39 5.85 4.11
CA GLU A 33 18.04 6.91 3.33
C GLU A 33 17.85 8.29 3.97
N PHE A 34 16.68 8.55 4.56
CA PHE A 34 16.37 9.80 5.22
C PHE A 34 17.18 10.01 6.52
N THR A 35 17.30 8.97 7.35
CA THR A 35 17.96 9.04 8.67
C THR A 35 19.43 8.65 8.64
N LYS A 36 19.93 8.17 7.49
CA LYS A 36 21.27 7.59 7.31
C LYS A 36 21.55 6.41 8.25
N ILE A 37 20.49 5.66 8.60
CA ILE A 37 20.57 4.41 9.34
C ILE A 37 20.42 3.26 8.33
N SER A 38 21.22 2.21 8.44
CA SER A 38 21.12 1.08 7.51
C SER A 38 19.77 0.38 7.61
N ASP A 39 19.25 -0.11 6.48
CA ASP A 39 18.04 -0.92 6.42
C ASP A 39 18.08 -2.07 7.43
N SER A 40 19.19 -2.81 7.47
CA SER A 40 19.38 -3.94 8.38
C SER A 40 19.21 -3.56 9.85
N HIS A 41 19.65 -2.36 10.24
CA HIS A 41 19.50 -1.87 11.58
C HIS A 41 18.05 -1.48 11.86
N LEU A 42 17.39 -0.77 10.93
CA LEU A 42 15.97 -0.45 11.06
C LEU A 42 15.10 -1.72 11.13
N TYR A 43 15.37 -2.74 10.32
CA TYR A 43 14.70 -4.03 10.39
C TYR A 43 14.90 -4.70 11.76
N ALA A 44 16.09 -4.66 12.34
CA ALA A 44 16.33 -5.22 13.67
C ALA A 44 15.53 -4.50 14.76
N LEU A 45 15.40 -3.17 14.67
CA LEU A 45 14.56 -2.39 15.59
C LEU A 45 13.07 -2.71 15.41
N LEU A 46 12.58 -2.74 14.17
CA LEU A 46 11.18 -3.03 13.85
C LEU A 46 10.78 -4.49 14.11
N ASN A 47 11.74 -5.41 14.09
CA ASN A 47 11.51 -6.81 14.48
C ASN A 47 11.63 -7.01 16.00
N GLY A 48 12.04 -5.99 16.75
CA GLY A 48 12.23 -6.08 18.20
C GLY A 48 13.43 -6.95 18.61
N THR A 49 14.32 -7.29 17.67
CA THR A 49 15.53 -8.06 17.94
C THR A 49 16.67 -7.19 18.46
N ARG A 50 16.53 -5.86 18.38
CA ARG A 50 17.47 -4.88 18.92
C ARG A 50 16.73 -3.74 19.64
N ASN A 51 17.30 -3.26 20.74
CA ASN A 51 16.82 -2.08 21.44
C ASN A 51 17.29 -0.81 20.72
N ILE A 52 16.43 0.21 20.68
CA ILE A 52 16.82 1.54 20.21
C ILE A 52 17.75 2.20 21.23
N THR A 53 18.83 2.83 20.75
CA THR A 53 19.72 3.63 21.59
C THR A 53 19.32 5.10 21.53
N GLY A 54 19.76 5.91 22.51
CA GLY A 54 19.56 7.37 22.47
C GLY A 54 20.09 8.00 21.18
N GLU A 55 21.31 7.63 20.79
CA GLU A 55 21.91 8.12 19.54
C GLU A 55 21.09 7.75 18.28
N THR A 56 20.55 6.53 18.24
CA THR A 56 19.70 6.10 17.12
C THR A 56 18.37 6.87 17.12
N ALA A 57 17.79 7.10 18.30
CA ALA A 57 16.60 7.92 18.44
C ALA A 57 16.85 9.37 18.02
N ASP A 58 18.01 9.96 18.34
CA ASP A 58 18.36 11.31 17.90
C ASP A 58 18.54 11.41 16.38
N LYS A 59 19.17 10.40 15.76
CA LYS A 59 19.30 10.31 14.30
C LYS A 59 17.95 10.27 13.62
N ILE A 60 17.02 9.45 14.13
CA ILE A 60 15.65 9.40 13.61
C ILE A 60 14.94 10.74 13.84
N GLY A 61 15.03 11.29 15.06
CA GLY A 61 14.28 12.48 15.45
C GLY A 61 14.69 13.75 14.71
N THR A 62 15.98 13.91 14.40
CA THR A 62 16.54 15.11 13.75
C THR A 62 15.79 15.44 12.46
N GLY A 63 15.53 14.45 11.60
CA GLY A 63 14.79 14.64 10.35
C GLY A 63 13.35 15.13 10.55
N PHE A 64 12.74 14.78 11.68
CA PHE A 64 11.34 15.07 12.01
C PHE A 64 11.16 16.27 12.94
N LYS A 65 12.23 17.02 13.27
CA LYS A 65 12.22 18.06 14.32
C LYS A 65 11.80 17.52 15.69
N LEU A 66 12.23 16.31 16.01
CA LEU A 66 12.05 15.67 17.31
C LEU A 66 13.42 15.44 17.97
N GLN A 67 13.44 15.47 19.29
CA GLN A 67 14.56 15.00 20.10
C GLN A 67 14.45 13.48 20.27
N GLY A 68 15.57 12.75 20.37
CA GLY A 68 15.55 11.32 20.61
C GLY A 68 14.81 10.95 21.90
N ALA A 69 14.90 11.79 22.94
CA ALA A 69 14.12 11.63 24.17
C ALA A 69 12.60 11.64 23.93
N GLN A 70 12.10 12.40 22.94
CA GLN A 70 10.69 12.43 22.57
C GLN A 70 10.26 11.14 21.84
N ILE A 71 11.18 10.49 21.11
CA ILE A 71 10.94 9.18 20.50
C ILE A 71 10.91 8.08 21.57
N LEU A 72 11.81 8.15 22.56
CA LEU A 72 11.92 7.15 23.62
C LEU A 72 10.84 7.27 24.71
N ASN A 73 10.23 8.45 24.85
CA ASN A 73 9.19 8.72 25.82
C ASN A 73 7.82 8.25 25.32
N LEU A 74 7.30 7.17 25.90
CA LEU A 74 6.01 6.61 25.51
C LEU A 74 4.81 7.54 25.76
N ASN A 75 4.95 8.52 26.67
CA ASN A 75 3.92 9.51 26.97
C ASN A 75 3.94 10.72 26.03
N PHE A 76 4.99 10.90 25.23
CA PHE A 76 5.08 12.03 24.30
C PHE A 76 4.35 11.72 23.00
N GLU A 77 3.30 12.47 22.65
CA GLU A 77 2.53 12.17 21.45
C GLU A 77 3.28 12.53 20.16
N ILE A 78 3.44 11.54 19.27
CA ILE A 78 3.86 11.78 17.88
C ILE A 78 2.63 12.15 17.06
N THR A 79 2.62 13.37 16.54
CA THR A 79 1.50 13.95 15.79
C THR A 79 1.84 14.13 14.30
N SER A 80 0.83 14.45 13.49
CA SER A 80 0.98 14.71 12.05
C SER A 80 1.86 15.91 11.70
N GLN A 81 2.24 16.75 12.67
CA GLN A 81 3.10 17.92 12.42
C GLN A 81 4.49 17.54 11.92
N ILE A 82 4.98 16.32 12.22
CA ILE A 82 6.28 15.87 11.70
C ILE A 82 6.33 15.82 10.17
N ARG A 83 5.17 15.70 9.49
CA ARG A 83 5.07 15.75 8.02
C ARG A 83 5.51 17.11 7.45
N LYS A 84 5.47 18.16 8.26
CA LYS A 84 5.87 19.52 7.88
C LYS A 84 7.34 19.82 8.23
N ALA A 85 8.11 18.82 8.65
CA ALA A 85 9.53 19.02 8.91
C ALA A 85 10.25 19.39 7.60
N PRO A 86 11.04 20.48 7.55
CA PRO A 86 11.70 20.94 6.33
C PRO A 86 12.58 19.87 5.69
N LEU A 87 13.37 19.14 6.48
CA LEU A 87 14.22 18.06 5.98
C LEU A 87 13.41 16.96 5.31
N LEU A 88 12.23 16.62 5.85
CA LEU A 88 11.35 15.65 5.23
C LEU A 88 10.81 16.17 3.90
N LEU A 89 10.37 17.44 3.84
CA LEU A 89 9.90 18.05 2.59
C LEU A 89 11.00 18.08 1.51
N GLU A 90 12.22 18.49 1.88
CA GLU A 90 13.39 18.46 1.00
C GLU A 90 13.71 17.05 0.50
N PHE A 91 13.54 16.03 1.36
CA PHE A 91 13.69 14.63 0.99
C PHE A 91 12.65 14.21 -0.05
N TYR A 92 11.38 14.59 0.13
CA TYR A 92 10.33 14.31 -0.85
C TYR A 92 10.64 14.94 -2.22
N GLU A 93 11.11 16.18 -2.24
CA GLU A 93 11.48 16.88 -3.48
C GLU A 93 12.70 16.22 -4.17
N SER A 94 13.72 15.87 -3.38
CA SER A 94 14.97 15.31 -3.89
C SER A 94 14.81 13.89 -4.44
N TYR A 95 13.86 13.13 -3.90
CA TYR A 95 13.69 11.72 -4.22
C TYR A 95 12.34 11.40 -4.88
N LEU A 96 11.62 12.38 -5.41
CA LEU A 96 10.31 12.21 -6.05
C LEU A 96 10.27 11.07 -7.09
N GLY A 97 11.40 10.84 -7.80
CA GLY A 97 11.55 9.77 -8.78
C GLY A 97 11.93 8.39 -8.21
N ASN A 98 12.09 8.24 -6.90
CA ASN A 98 12.50 7.02 -6.20
C ASN A 98 11.34 6.48 -5.36
N PRO A 99 10.41 5.74 -5.98
CA PRO A 99 9.12 5.45 -5.36
C PRO A 99 9.22 4.30 -4.34
N GLU A 100 10.43 3.79 -4.10
CA GLU A 100 10.74 2.75 -3.10
C GLU A 100 10.95 3.36 -1.72
N TYR A 101 11.09 4.68 -1.64
CA TYR A 101 11.24 5.40 -0.39
C TYR A 101 9.92 5.80 0.23
N PHE A 102 8.82 5.85 -0.53
CA PHE A 102 7.53 6.34 -0.05
C PHE A 102 6.44 5.25 -0.03
N THR A 103 5.59 5.29 0.99
CA THR A 103 4.47 4.34 1.17
C THR A 103 3.36 4.58 0.15
N GLU A 104 3.07 5.85 -0.16
CA GLU A 104 2.04 6.25 -1.13
C GLU A 104 2.36 5.71 -2.54
N THR A 105 3.62 5.78 -2.96
CA THR A 105 4.06 5.27 -4.27
C THR A 105 4.15 3.74 -4.32
N LYS A 106 4.34 3.05 -3.18
CA LYS A 106 4.28 1.58 -3.12
C LYS A 106 2.84 1.06 -3.19
N ALA A 107 1.88 1.81 -2.66
CA ALA A 107 0.46 1.53 -2.86
C ALA A 107 0.08 1.66 -4.34
N GLU A 108 0.51 2.73 -5.01
CA GLU A 108 0.33 2.93 -6.46
C GLU A 108 1.03 1.87 -7.33
N ARG A 109 2.17 1.34 -6.85
CA ARG A 109 2.93 0.26 -7.49
C ARG A 109 2.39 -1.14 -7.25
N LYS A 110 1.43 -1.35 -6.34
CA LYS A 110 0.71 -2.61 -6.37
C LYS A 110 -0.10 -2.58 -7.64
N ASP A 111 0.20 -3.47 -8.57
CA ASP A 111 -0.60 -3.78 -9.75
C ASP A 111 -2.12 -3.91 -9.47
N ALA A 112 -2.48 -4.18 -8.22
CA ALA A 112 -3.86 -4.20 -7.72
C ALA A 112 -4.48 -2.81 -7.60
N TYR A 113 -3.71 -1.80 -7.20
CA TYR A 113 -4.14 -0.41 -7.07
C TYR A 113 -4.52 0.18 -8.42
N TYR A 114 -3.74 -0.06 -9.47
CA TYR A 114 -4.08 0.41 -10.81
C TYR A 114 -5.45 -0.14 -11.27
N ILE A 115 -5.68 -1.45 -11.12
CA ILE A 115 -6.98 -2.02 -11.48
C ILE A 115 -8.10 -1.43 -10.60
N GLU A 116 -7.91 -1.37 -9.28
CA GLU A 116 -8.93 -0.94 -8.32
C GLU A 116 -9.26 0.55 -8.36
N HIS A 117 -8.27 1.42 -8.61
CA HIS A 117 -8.39 2.87 -8.46
C HIS A 117 -8.28 3.64 -9.79
N LYS A 118 -7.82 3.02 -10.88
CA LYS A 118 -7.80 3.63 -12.22
C LYS A 118 -8.77 2.94 -13.16
N LEU A 119 -8.70 1.60 -13.32
CA LEU A 119 -9.57 0.89 -14.26
C LEU A 119 -11.01 0.73 -13.76
N VAL A 120 -11.22 0.34 -12.49
CA VAL A 120 -12.58 0.14 -11.97
C VAL A 120 -13.43 1.41 -12.04
N PRO A 121 -12.91 2.61 -11.71
CA PRO A 121 -13.64 3.88 -11.88
C PRO A 121 -13.83 4.33 -13.33
N SER A 122 -13.11 3.78 -14.31
CA SER A 122 -13.29 4.12 -15.72
C SER A 122 -14.58 3.56 -16.31
N SER A 123 -14.93 3.98 -17.53
CA SER A 123 -16.11 3.49 -18.26
C SER A 123 -15.99 2.01 -18.68
N LEU A 124 -14.82 1.38 -18.53
CA LEU A 124 -14.59 -0.01 -18.91
C LEU A 124 -15.61 -0.97 -18.25
N PHE A 125 -15.87 -0.78 -16.95
CA PHE A 125 -16.73 -1.67 -16.16
C PHE A 125 -18.22 -1.26 -16.13
N GLU A 126 -18.63 -0.26 -16.92
CA GLU A 126 -20.06 0.06 -17.10
C GLU A 126 -20.81 -1.07 -17.81
N LYS A 127 -20.09 -1.92 -18.54
CA LYS A 127 -20.56 -3.16 -19.14
C LYS A 127 -19.82 -4.37 -18.54
N SER A 128 -20.34 -5.56 -18.79
CA SER A 128 -19.62 -6.81 -18.47
C SER A 128 -18.38 -6.93 -19.35
N VAL A 129 -17.21 -7.03 -18.72
CA VAL A 129 -15.91 -7.15 -19.37
C VAL A 129 -15.21 -8.46 -19.06
N TYR A 130 -14.51 -8.98 -20.06
CA TYR A 130 -13.66 -10.17 -19.97
C TYR A 130 -12.26 -9.81 -19.42
N VAL A 131 -11.58 -10.81 -18.86
CA VAL A 131 -10.19 -10.66 -18.37
C VAL A 131 -9.24 -10.16 -19.47
N TRP A 132 -9.46 -10.55 -20.73
CA TRP A 132 -8.61 -10.11 -21.84
C TRP A 132 -8.83 -8.65 -22.21
N GLU A 133 -10.07 -8.12 -22.11
CA GLU A 133 -10.35 -6.69 -22.33
C GLU A 133 -9.68 -5.85 -21.23
N VAL A 134 -9.74 -6.31 -19.98
CA VAL A 134 -9.02 -5.67 -18.87
C VAL A 134 -7.50 -5.72 -19.12
N LYS A 135 -6.99 -6.82 -19.67
CA LYS A 135 -5.58 -6.96 -20.01
C LYS A 135 -5.15 -5.99 -21.11
N GLU A 136 -5.98 -5.78 -22.12
CA GLU A 136 -5.72 -4.81 -23.19
C GLU A 136 -5.72 -3.37 -22.63
N ALA A 137 -6.69 -3.01 -21.79
CA ALA A 137 -6.72 -1.72 -21.11
C ALA A 137 -5.50 -1.50 -20.17
N CYS A 138 -4.97 -2.57 -19.55
CA CYS A 138 -3.72 -2.47 -18.79
C CYS A 138 -2.52 -2.19 -19.72
N LYS A 139 -2.47 -2.85 -20.88
CA LYS A 139 -1.38 -2.69 -21.84
C LYS A 139 -1.33 -1.31 -22.47
N GLU A 140 -2.49 -0.68 -22.72
CA GLU A 140 -2.57 0.70 -23.20
C GLU A 140 -1.82 1.67 -22.27
N ASP A 141 -1.81 1.40 -20.97
CA ASP A 141 -1.12 2.20 -19.95
C ASP A 141 0.26 1.63 -19.55
N ASN A 142 0.89 0.84 -20.42
CA ASN A 142 2.18 0.19 -20.19
C ASN A 142 2.24 -0.69 -18.92
N LYS A 143 1.13 -1.32 -18.55
CA LYS A 143 1.06 -2.30 -17.46
C LYS A 143 0.93 -3.72 -18.02
N ASP A 144 1.96 -4.55 -17.87
CA ASP A 144 1.94 -5.93 -18.37
C ASP A 144 1.58 -6.93 -17.28
N PHE A 145 0.29 -7.28 -17.20
CA PHE A 145 -0.21 -8.32 -16.30
C PHE A 145 -0.51 -9.63 -17.02
N THR A 146 -0.28 -10.73 -16.33
CA THR A 146 -0.79 -12.03 -16.74
C THR A 146 -2.31 -12.09 -16.54
N SER A 147 -3.00 -12.90 -17.34
CA SER A 147 -4.44 -13.10 -17.18
C SER A 147 -4.78 -13.70 -15.80
N LYS A 148 -3.83 -14.44 -15.20
CA LYS A 148 -3.97 -15.01 -13.85
C LYS A 148 -4.00 -13.91 -12.79
N GLU A 149 -3.07 -12.96 -12.84
CA GLU A 149 -3.01 -11.84 -11.90
C GLU A 149 -4.25 -10.95 -11.98
N ILE A 150 -4.70 -10.65 -13.21
CA ILE A 150 -5.93 -9.89 -13.42
C ILE A 150 -7.12 -10.64 -12.84
N SER A 151 -7.30 -11.92 -13.15
CA SER A 151 -8.43 -12.70 -12.64
C SER A 151 -8.44 -12.78 -11.11
N GLN A 152 -7.29 -12.99 -10.47
CA GLN A 152 -7.17 -12.98 -9.01
C GLN A 152 -7.59 -11.63 -8.41
N LYS A 153 -7.13 -10.51 -8.98
CA LYS A 153 -7.49 -9.16 -8.53
C LYS A 153 -8.97 -8.85 -8.73
N LEU A 154 -9.54 -9.20 -9.88
CA LEU A 154 -10.96 -8.98 -10.15
C LEU A 154 -11.84 -9.81 -9.21
N ASN A 155 -11.47 -11.07 -8.93
CA ASN A 155 -12.18 -11.89 -7.95
C ASN A 155 -12.11 -11.31 -6.53
N TYR A 156 -10.96 -10.77 -6.13
CA TYR A 156 -10.81 -10.05 -4.87
C TYR A 156 -11.71 -8.80 -4.79
N LEU A 157 -11.83 -8.05 -5.89
CA LEU A 157 -12.72 -6.89 -5.97
C LEU A 157 -14.21 -7.27 -5.94
N VAL A 158 -14.57 -8.44 -6.46
CA VAL A 158 -15.90 -9.02 -6.29
C VAL A 158 -16.17 -9.36 -4.82
N GLN A 159 -15.21 -10.00 -4.12
CA GLN A 159 -15.33 -10.28 -2.68
C GLN A 159 -15.48 -9.02 -1.82
N LYS A 160 -14.92 -7.89 -2.27
CA LYS A 160 -15.07 -6.57 -1.64
C LYS A 160 -16.32 -5.80 -2.06
N ASN A 161 -17.23 -6.41 -2.83
CA ASN A 161 -18.43 -5.76 -3.38
C ASN A 161 -18.12 -4.51 -4.24
N LYS A 162 -16.94 -4.43 -4.84
CA LYS A 162 -16.57 -3.35 -5.79
C LYS A 162 -16.94 -3.68 -7.23
N LEU A 163 -17.02 -4.97 -7.55
CA LEU A 163 -17.45 -5.51 -8.84
C LEU A 163 -18.48 -6.63 -8.59
N LYS A 164 -19.28 -6.93 -9.60
CA LYS A 164 -20.08 -8.17 -9.70
C LYS A 164 -19.48 -9.05 -10.80
N SER A 165 -19.63 -10.36 -10.66
CA SER A 165 -19.23 -11.33 -11.69
C SER A 165 -20.41 -12.14 -12.19
N ALA A 166 -20.36 -12.53 -13.47
CA ALA A 166 -21.34 -13.40 -14.10
C ALA A 166 -20.63 -14.39 -15.03
N LYS A 167 -21.25 -15.55 -15.28
CA LYS A 167 -20.78 -16.47 -16.31
C LYS A 167 -21.32 -16.07 -17.67
N ARG A 168 -20.45 -15.98 -18.68
CA ARG A 168 -20.82 -15.82 -20.08
C ARG A 168 -19.98 -16.72 -20.97
N LYS A 169 -20.46 -17.00 -22.18
CA LYS A 169 -19.66 -17.67 -23.20
C LYS A 169 -18.38 -16.87 -23.47
N LEU A 170 -17.29 -17.58 -23.64
CA LEU A 170 -15.99 -17.00 -23.98
C LEU A 170 -16.11 -16.29 -25.32
N LYS A 171 -15.91 -14.98 -25.35
CA LYS A 171 -15.79 -14.26 -26.61
C LYS A 171 -14.37 -14.41 -27.14
N LYS A 172 -14.25 -14.94 -28.34
CA LYS A 172 -12.98 -15.01 -29.08
C LYS A 172 -12.63 -13.63 -29.66
N LYS A 173 -11.38 -13.44 -30.08
CA LYS A 173 -10.90 -12.18 -30.67
C LYS A 173 -11.55 -11.81 -32.00
N ASP A 174 -12.07 -12.79 -32.73
CA ASP A 174 -12.85 -12.63 -33.97
C ASP A 174 -14.31 -12.21 -33.71
N GLY A 175 -14.72 -12.12 -32.43
CA GLY A 175 -16.08 -11.75 -32.03
C GLY A 175 -17.03 -12.94 -31.88
N GLU A 176 -16.61 -14.16 -32.21
CA GLU A 176 -17.43 -15.36 -32.06
C GLU A 176 -17.50 -15.87 -30.62
N ASP A 177 -18.59 -16.57 -30.32
CA ASP A 177 -18.75 -17.28 -29.06
C ASP A 177 -18.02 -18.64 -29.09
N GLY A 178 -17.18 -18.86 -28.09
CA GLY A 178 -16.61 -20.17 -27.78
C GLY A 178 -17.55 -21.05 -26.95
N ASN A 179 -17.27 -22.35 -26.94
CA ASN A 179 -18.07 -23.35 -26.22
C ASN A 179 -17.90 -23.33 -24.70
N ARG A 180 -16.89 -22.62 -24.18
CA ARG A 180 -16.58 -22.56 -22.75
C ARG A 180 -17.19 -21.31 -22.11
N GLU A 181 -17.71 -21.45 -20.90
CA GLU A 181 -18.08 -20.31 -20.06
C GLU A 181 -16.88 -19.76 -19.28
N VAL A 182 -16.84 -18.45 -19.15
CA VAL A 182 -15.84 -17.70 -18.39
C VAL A 182 -16.51 -16.62 -17.55
N LEU A 183 -15.80 -16.17 -16.51
CA LEU A 183 -16.24 -15.04 -15.70
C LEU A 183 -16.04 -13.73 -16.48
N VAL A 184 -17.08 -12.92 -16.46
CA VAL A 184 -17.06 -11.51 -16.83
C VAL A 184 -17.37 -10.67 -15.60
N TYR A 185 -16.89 -9.43 -15.61
CA TYR A 185 -16.93 -8.54 -14.46
C TYR A 185 -17.58 -7.21 -14.85
N SER A 186 -18.38 -6.61 -13.96
CA SER A 186 -18.96 -5.29 -14.17
C SER A 186 -19.05 -4.55 -12.83
N ARG A 187 -19.22 -3.23 -12.85
CA ARG A 187 -19.44 -2.46 -11.64
C ARG A 187 -20.74 -2.87 -10.96
N VAL A 188 -20.79 -2.77 -9.64
CA VAL A 188 -22.03 -2.94 -8.87
C VAL A 188 -22.89 -1.69 -9.10
N ASP A 189 -24.11 -1.87 -9.59
CA ASP A 189 -25.05 -0.75 -9.74
C ASP A 189 -25.59 -0.37 -8.37
N ILE A 190 -25.86 0.92 -8.14
CA ILE A 190 -26.45 1.41 -6.87
C ILE A 190 -27.78 0.68 -6.57
N LYS A 191 -28.51 0.25 -7.62
CA LYS A 191 -29.75 -0.51 -7.51
C LYS A 191 -29.56 -1.95 -7.01
N ASP A 192 -28.37 -2.53 -7.13
CA ASP A 192 -28.06 -3.89 -6.67
C ASP A 192 -27.71 -3.94 -5.18
N ILE A 193 -27.40 -2.79 -4.55
CA ILE A 193 -27.01 -2.70 -3.13
C ILE A 193 -28.21 -2.95 -2.21
N ASP A 194 -29.43 -2.61 -2.66
CA ASP A 194 -30.67 -2.80 -1.89
C ASP A 194 -31.16 -4.27 -1.88
N LEU A 195 -30.59 -5.15 -2.70
CA LEU A 195 -30.92 -6.58 -2.74
C LEU A 195 -30.05 -7.44 -1.83
N ILE A 196 -28.96 -6.90 -1.27
CA ILE A 196 -28.01 -7.63 -0.41
C ILE A 196 -28.31 -7.40 1.09
N LYS A 197 -29.24 -6.50 1.41
CA LYS A 197 -29.65 -6.16 2.80
C LYS A 197 -30.95 -6.83 3.26
N ASN A 198 -31.52 -7.74 2.48
CA ASN A 198 -32.64 -8.60 2.88
C ASN A 198 -32.22 -10.07 2.79
#